data_AF-A0A1H3Q2P1-F1
#
_entry.id   AF-A0A1H3Q2P1-F1
#
_cell.length_a   1.000
_cell.length_b   1.000
_cell.length_c   1.000
_cell.angle_alpha   90.00
_cell.angle_beta   90.00
_cell.angle_gamma   90.00
#
_symmetry.space_group_name_H-M   'P 1'
#
loop_
_entity.id
_entity.type
_entity.pdbx_description
1 polymer ?
#
loop_
_entity_poly.entity_id
_entity_poly.type
_entity_poly.pdbx_seq_one_letter_code
_entity_poly.pdbx_strand_id
1 'polypeptide(L)'
;MSKENLKIGIENDRKRDIGEARTYELLVEDFTILSRSVDWDGTDFLIERFDTNKHINQLDYPRFGRIQSKYRTSDHVEIKYSYMYETLFLGDIPRPDFFLMIHHDEIGESNVIKKRNLYFLTSEEIHNLLTEDYVKSNKSKNIISISITKLGQYLIEGTHDERRASIFKKITAQLDAYDENIKLAYEKVMVLDPDNYPIDEQFEGCFVEDDYNIAENYKIVKKKAFEVSKNVLNLSFNLRFLITERDPRTFYTFIDNEGNPNSETLQSFGEKVASDMKEFIHVLQEFSDKAKKLS
;
A
#
# COMPACT_ATOMS: atom_id res chain seq x y z
N MET A 1 22.28 -11.18 32.17
CA MET A 1 21.61 -9.94 31.71
C MET A 1 21.79 -8.89 32.81
N SER A 2 22.36 -7.71 32.52
CA SER A 2 22.66 -6.71 33.55
C SER A 2 21.38 -6.02 34.07
N LYS A 3 21.38 -5.52 35.31
CA LYS A 3 20.28 -4.73 35.87
C LYS A 3 19.94 -3.50 35.01
N GLU A 4 20.95 -2.93 34.35
CA GLU A 4 20.84 -1.83 33.39
C GLU A 4 19.94 -2.20 32.20
N ASN A 5 20.20 -3.35 31.57
CA ASN A 5 19.45 -3.80 30.39
C ASN A 5 17.99 -4.10 30.72
N LEU A 6 17.72 -4.62 31.92
CA LEU A 6 16.35 -4.89 32.38
C LEU A 6 15.57 -3.57 32.58
N LYS A 7 16.22 -2.55 33.16
CA LYS A 7 15.62 -1.23 33.38
C LYS A 7 15.30 -0.53 32.05
N ILE A 8 16.19 -0.63 31.07
CA ILE A 8 15.96 -0.09 29.71
C ILE A 8 14.78 -0.80 29.03
N GLY A 9 14.69 -2.13 29.17
CA GLY A 9 13.57 -2.91 28.62
C GLY A 9 12.22 -2.45 29.17
N ILE A 10 12.08 -2.38 30.49
CA ILE A 10 10.83 -1.96 31.16
C ILE A 10 10.42 -0.55 30.75
N GLU A 11 11.38 0.37 30.64
CA GLU A 11 11.09 1.75 30.22
C GLU A 11 10.63 1.82 28.76
N ASN A 12 11.20 1.01 27.87
CA ASN A 12 10.77 0.93 26.47
C ASN A 12 9.36 0.35 26.33
N ASP A 13 9.04 -0.70 27.10
CA ASP A 13 7.70 -1.29 27.13
C ASP A 13 6.67 -0.26 27.61
N ARG A 14 6.97 0.45 28.71
CA ARG A 14 6.10 1.52 29.22
C ARG A 14 5.86 2.62 28.17
N LYS A 15 6.88 3.02 27.44
CA LYS A 15 6.75 4.02 26.36
C LYS A 15 5.85 3.51 25.24
N ARG A 16 6.02 2.24 24.83
CA ARG A 16 5.16 1.61 23.84
C ARG A 16 3.69 1.65 24.29
N ASP A 17 3.42 1.19 25.51
CA ASP A 17 2.06 1.12 26.05
C ASP A 17 1.38 2.50 26.12
N ILE A 18 2.13 3.56 26.48
CA ILE A 18 1.60 4.93 26.49
C ILE A 18 1.22 5.39 25.07
N GLY A 19 2.10 5.14 24.10
CA GLY A 19 1.85 5.51 22.70
C GLY A 19 0.64 4.77 22.13
N GLU A 20 0.56 3.46 22.36
CA GLU A 20 -0.55 2.65 21.89
C GLU A 20 -1.87 3.06 22.55
N ALA A 21 -1.91 3.24 23.88
CA ALA A 21 -3.12 3.64 24.59
C ALA A 21 -3.69 4.98 24.10
N ARG A 22 -2.82 6.00 23.93
CA ARG A 22 -3.25 7.32 23.43
C ARG A 22 -3.70 7.30 21.98
N THR A 23 -3.07 6.45 21.16
CA THR A 23 -3.50 6.26 19.78
C THR A 23 -4.84 5.54 19.72
N TYR A 24 -5.03 4.49 20.53
CA TYR A 24 -6.30 3.77 20.60
C TYR A 24 -7.46 4.68 20.98
N GLU A 25 -7.29 5.52 22.01
CA GLU A 25 -8.28 6.50 22.47
C GLU A 25 -8.76 7.42 21.32
N LEU A 26 -7.83 7.86 20.46
CA LEU A 26 -8.16 8.73 19.32
C LEU A 26 -8.84 8.02 18.15
N LEU A 27 -8.73 6.70 18.06
CA LEU A 27 -9.19 5.93 16.89
C LEU A 27 -10.50 5.17 17.15
N VAL A 28 -10.73 4.71 18.38
CA VAL A 28 -11.77 3.72 18.70
C VAL A 28 -13.19 4.18 18.39
N GLU A 29 -13.43 5.50 18.40
CA GLU A 29 -14.76 6.05 18.14
C GLU A 29 -15.08 6.18 16.64
N ASP A 30 -14.06 6.28 15.78
CA ASP A 30 -14.24 6.54 14.34
C ASP A 30 -13.85 5.37 13.44
N PHE A 31 -13.14 4.38 13.99
CA PHE A 31 -12.65 3.24 13.24
C PHE A 31 -12.94 1.92 13.96
N THR A 32 -13.24 0.89 13.18
CA THR A 32 -13.13 -0.48 13.68
C THR A 32 -11.65 -0.84 13.78
N ILE A 33 -11.18 -1.07 15.00
CA ILE A 33 -9.80 -1.47 15.26
C ILE A 33 -9.74 -2.99 15.31
N LEU A 34 -8.99 -3.59 14.38
CA LEU A 34 -8.80 -5.03 14.35
C LEU A 34 -7.75 -5.43 15.38
N SER A 35 -8.20 -6.02 16.49
CA SER A 35 -7.32 -6.58 17.52
C SER A 35 -6.49 -7.72 16.94
N ARG A 36 -5.16 -7.59 16.95
CA ARG A 36 -4.24 -8.64 16.47
C ARG A 36 -3.55 -9.33 17.63
N SER A 37 -3.32 -10.64 17.48
CA SER A 37 -2.50 -11.45 18.38
C SER A 37 -1.02 -11.54 17.95
N VAL A 38 -0.63 -10.97 16.79
CA VAL A 38 0.72 -11.07 16.21
C VAL A 38 1.09 -9.78 15.45
N ASP A 39 2.33 -9.30 15.64
CA ASP A 39 2.95 -8.18 14.90
C ASP A 39 3.00 -8.47 13.39
N TRP A 40 1.98 -8.06 12.64
CA TRP A 40 1.98 -8.17 11.17
C TRP A 40 2.51 -6.86 10.58
N ASP A 41 3.69 -6.93 9.95
CA ASP A 41 4.40 -5.80 9.31
C ASP A 41 4.62 -4.58 10.23
N GLY A 42 4.84 -4.86 11.53
CA GLY A 42 5.06 -3.90 12.62
C GLY A 42 4.21 -2.64 12.58
N THR A 43 2.93 -2.86 12.31
CA THR A 43 1.87 -1.89 12.50
C THR A 43 1.22 -2.18 13.85
N ASP A 44 1.00 -1.15 14.68
CA ASP A 44 0.39 -1.33 16.01
C ASP A 44 -1.14 -1.45 15.90
N PHE A 45 -1.76 -0.74 14.95
CA PHE A 45 -3.20 -0.79 14.71
C PHE A 45 -3.52 -0.99 13.23
N LEU A 46 -4.39 -1.96 12.94
CA LEU A 46 -5.07 -2.04 11.66
C LEU A 46 -6.49 -1.49 11.85
N ILE A 47 -6.79 -0.41 11.14
CA ILE A 47 -8.07 0.27 11.22
C ILE A 47 -8.91 0.05 9.97
N GLU A 48 -10.21 -0.10 10.15
CA GLU A 48 -11.20 -0.14 9.08
C GLU A 48 -12.18 1.02 9.28
N ARG A 49 -12.54 1.70 8.17
CA ARG A 49 -13.55 2.77 8.20
C ARG A 49 -14.93 2.18 8.45
N PHE A 50 -15.76 2.87 9.24
CA PHE A 50 -17.19 2.58 9.30
C PHE A 50 -17.88 3.04 8.01
N ASP A 51 -17.77 2.23 6.95
CA ASP A 51 -18.42 2.56 5.69
C ASP A 51 -19.91 2.15 5.76
N THR A 52 -20.75 3.08 6.24
CA THR A 52 -22.19 2.85 6.43
C THR A 52 -22.97 2.76 5.11
N ASN A 53 -22.35 3.12 3.97
CA ASN A 53 -23.02 3.22 2.67
C ASN A 53 -22.53 2.24 1.60
N LYS A 54 -21.53 1.39 1.89
CA LYS A 54 -21.06 0.40 0.90
C LYS A 54 -21.86 -0.90 1.00
N HIS A 55 -22.54 -1.24 -0.08
CA HIS A 55 -23.16 -2.56 -0.23
C HIS A 55 -22.06 -3.64 -0.23
N ILE A 56 -22.31 -4.76 0.44
CA ILE A 56 -21.46 -5.98 0.52
C ILE A 56 -20.96 -6.45 -0.85
N ASN A 57 -21.65 -6.08 -1.94
CA ASN A 57 -21.36 -6.50 -3.31
C ASN A 57 -20.48 -5.50 -4.10
N GLN A 58 -19.99 -4.42 -3.49
CA GLN A 58 -19.08 -3.49 -4.15
C GLN A 58 -17.64 -4.06 -4.17
N LEU A 59 -16.99 -3.95 -5.31
CA LEU A 59 -15.60 -4.39 -5.55
C LEU A 59 -14.57 -3.69 -4.67
N ASP A 60 -14.95 -2.67 -3.89
CA ASP A 60 -14.05 -1.92 -3.05
C ASP A 60 -13.85 -2.69 -1.74
N TYR A 61 -12.66 -3.27 -1.59
CA TYR A 61 -12.28 -3.86 -0.30
C TYR A 61 -12.32 -2.73 0.74
N PRO A 62 -12.85 -2.94 1.95
CA PRO A 62 -12.70 -1.94 3.00
C PRO A 62 -11.20 -1.78 3.25
N ARG A 63 -10.64 -0.67 2.76
CA ARG A 63 -9.21 -0.48 2.85
C ARG A 63 -8.83 -0.23 4.29
N PHE A 64 -7.90 -1.06 4.74
CA PHE A 64 -7.36 -0.92 6.05
C PHE A 64 -6.29 0.15 6.07
N GLY A 65 -6.34 1.03 7.07
CA GLY A 65 -5.21 1.87 7.43
C GLY A 65 -4.27 1.12 8.37
N ARG A 66 -2.97 1.20 8.10
CA ARG A 66 -1.90 0.74 8.98
C ARG A 66 -1.40 1.91 9.81
N ILE A 67 -1.62 1.88 11.12
CA ILE A 67 -1.13 2.92 12.03
C ILE A 67 0.00 2.37 12.89
N GLN A 68 1.15 3.04 12.82
CA GLN A 68 2.22 2.89 13.81
C GLN A 68 2.12 4.04 14.81
N SER A 69 2.04 3.70 16.09
CA SER A 69 2.19 4.63 17.21
C SER A 69 3.64 4.65 17.71
N LYS A 70 4.14 5.83 18.05
CA LYS A 70 5.42 6.02 18.74
C LYS A 70 5.25 7.05 19.83
N TYR A 71 5.54 6.68 21.07
CA TYR A 71 5.77 7.66 22.13
C TYR A 71 7.27 7.97 22.23
N ARG A 72 7.63 9.25 22.28
CA ARG A 72 9.02 9.69 22.42
C ARG A 72 9.15 10.79 23.45
N THR A 73 10.28 10.74 24.14
CA THR A 73 10.84 11.82 24.96
C THR A 73 12.16 12.34 24.36
N SER A 74 12.56 11.78 23.22
CA SER A 74 13.76 12.11 22.46
C SER A 74 13.38 12.85 21.19
N ASP A 75 14.28 13.66 20.66
CA ASP A 75 14.04 14.46 19.45
C ASP A 75 14.00 13.66 18.16
N HIS A 76 14.10 12.32 18.22
CA HIS A 76 14.10 11.44 17.05
C HIS A 76 13.08 10.32 17.18
N VAL A 77 12.46 9.99 16.05
CA VAL A 77 11.59 8.83 15.84
C VAL A 77 12.24 7.91 14.81
N GLU A 78 12.26 6.62 15.12
CA GLU A 78 12.74 5.57 14.23
C GLU A 78 11.59 4.68 13.78
N ILE A 79 11.58 4.38 12.49
CA ILE A 79 10.56 3.56 11.81
C ILE A 79 11.29 2.62 10.86
N LYS A 80 10.81 1.38 10.73
CA LYS A 80 11.40 0.47 9.75
C LYS A 80 11.02 0.88 8.33
N TYR A 81 11.99 0.85 7.42
CA TYR A 81 11.76 1.20 6.02
C TYR A 81 10.67 0.33 5.39
N SER A 82 10.70 -0.97 5.67
CA SER A 82 9.71 -1.95 5.17
C SER A 82 8.26 -1.66 5.57
N TYR A 83 8.01 -0.85 6.60
CA TYR A 83 6.65 -0.50 7.03
C TYR A 83 6.07 0.64 6.21
N MET A 84 6.93 1.50 5.67
CA MET A 84 6.53 2.68 4.92
C MET A 84 6.51 2.47 3.41
N TYR A 85 7.29 1.52 2.91
CA TYR A 85 7.45 1.32 1.47
C TYR A 85 6.94 -0.05 1.03
N GLU A 86 6.40 -0.07 -0.18
CA GLU A 86 6.14 -1.27 -0.94
C GLU A 86 7.15 -1.35 -2.08
N THR A 87 7.86 -2.47 -2.18
CA THR A 87 8.84 -2.69 -3.24
C THR A 87 8.13 -3.26 -4.46
N LEU A 88 8.06 -2.46 -5.53
CA LEU A 88 7.55 -2.86 -6.83
C LEU A 88 8.70 -3.03 -7.84
N PHE A 89 8.38 -3.59 -9.00
CA PHE A 89 9.35 -3.77 -10.09
C PHE A 89 10.00 -2.45 -10.55
N LEU A 90 9.24 -1.34 -10.52
CA LEU A 90 9.71 -0.02 -10.94
C LEU A 90 10.45 0.76 -9.85
N GLY A 91 10.47 0.27 -8.61
CA GLY A 91 11.06 0.94 -7.47
C GLY A 91 10.23 0.81 -6.19
N ASP A 92 10.72 1.42 -5.12
CA ASP A 92 9.99 1.49 -3.85
C ASP A 92 9.01 2.66 -3.91
N ILE A 93 7.76 2.41 -3.57
CA ILE A 93 6.72 3.44 -3.45
C ILE A 93 6.27 3.58 -1.99
N PRO A 94 6.04 4.81 -1.48
CA PRO A 94 5.42 4.99 -0.17
C PRO A 94 4.04 4.34 -0.12
N ARG A 95 3.74 3.61 0.95
CA ARG A 95 2.47 2.91 1.17
C ARG A 95 1.35 3.90 1.50
N PRO A 96 0.38 4.12 0.60
CA PRO A 96 -0.66 5.13 0.81
C PRO A 96 -1.59 4.81 1.99
N ASP A 97 -1.58 3.58 2.49
CA ASP A 97 -2.35 3.13 3.65
C ASP A 97 -1.55 3.13 4.97
N PHE A 98 -0.31 3.62 4.98
CA PHE A 98 0.51 3.73 6.19
C PHE A 98 0.44 5.12 6.82
N PHE A 99 0.25 5.15 8.13
CA PHE A 99 0.21 6.35 8.94
C PHE A 99 1.06 6.21 10.21
N LEU A 100 1.64 7.32 10.63
CA LEU A 100 2.46 7.42 11.82
C LEU A 100 1.88 8.45 12.79
N MET A 101 1.63 8.01 14.02
CA MET A 101 1.24 8.87 15.15
C MET A 101 2.40 8.96 16.13
N ILE A 102 2.94 10.17 16.33
CA ILE A 102 4.02 10.43 17.27
C ILE A 102 3.47 11.22 18.44
N HIS A 103 3.43 10.59 19.61
CA HIS A 103 3.15 11.24 20.88
C HIS A 103 4.46 11.74 21.49
N HIS A 104 4.56 13.04 21.70
CA HIS A 104 5.75 13.67 22.26
C HIS A 104 5.38 14.56 23.44
N ASP A 105 5.86 14.21 24.62
CA ASP A 105 5.65 14.99 25.84
C ASP A 105 6.85 15.92 26.07
N GLU A 106 6.60 17.22 26.06
CA GLU A 106 7.59 18.23 26.43
C GLU A 106 7.70 18.29 27.95
N ILE A 107 8.88 17.97 28.47
CA ILE A 107 9.13 17.88 29.91
C ILE A 107 9.71 19.20 30.42
N GLY A 108 9.10 19.74 31.47
CA GLY A 108 9.53 20.97 32.15
C GLY A 108 10.54 20.75 33.27
N GLU A 109 10.97 21.87 33.86
CA GLU A 109 11.70 21.88 35.12
C GLU A 109 10.84 21.16 36.18
N SER A 110 11.43 20.19 36.89
CA SER A 110 10.74 19.28 37.84
C SER A 110 10.07 18.03 37.23
N ASN A 111 10.41 17.61 36.01
CA ASN A 111 9.87 16.38 35.37
C ASN A 111 8.34 16.39 35.18
N VAL A 112 7.73 17.58 35.17
CA VAL A 112 6.31 17.76 34.91
C VAL A 112 6.08 17.94 33.42
N ILE A 113 5.08 17.26 32.85
CA ILE A 113 4.70 17.43 31.45
C ILE A 113 4.17 18.85 31.25
N LYS A 114 4.88 19.65 30.45
CA LYS A 114 4.46 21.01 30.07
C LYS A 114 3.45 20.98 28.92
N LYS A 115 3.72 20.17 27.90
CA LYS A 115 2.90 20.10 26.69
C LYS A 115 2.87 18.67 26.14
N ARG A 116 1.70 18.25 25.65
CA ARG A 116 1.51 16.99 24.92
C ARG A 116 1.29 17.28 23.45
N ASN A 117 2.30 16.96 22.65
CA ASN A 117 2.28 17.13 21.21
C ASN A 117 1.92 15.81 20.54
N LEU A 118 1.09 15.90 19.50
CA LEU A 118 0.76 14.79 18.62
C LEU A 118 1.13 15.18 17.20
N TYR A 119 2.02 14.41 16.58
CA TYR A 119 2.32 14.57 15.16
C TYR A 119 1.67 13.43 14.38
N PHE A 120 1.07 13.76 13.24
CA PHE A 120 0.39 12.77 12.41
C PHE A 120 0.78 12.87 10.94
N LEU A 121 1.43 11.82 10.44
CA LEU A 121 2.02 11.79 9.10
C LEU A 121 1.56 10.57 8.30
N THR A 122 1.45 10.74 6.99
CA THR A 122 1.35 9.65 6.00
C THR A 122 2.75 9.18 5.58
N SER A 123 2.86 8.02 4.93
CA SER A 123 4.13 7.58 4.34
C SER A 123 4.69 8.56 3.32
N GLU A 124 3.84 9.23 2.55
CA GLU A 124 4.22 10.18 1.50
C GLU A 124 4.81 11.46 2.12
N GLU A 125 4.17 11.99 3.16
CA GLU A 125 4.70 13.13 3.91
C GLU A 125 6.05 12.81 4.55
N ILE A 126 6.21 11.59 5.09
CA ILE A 126 7.52 11.17 5.61
C ILE A 126 8.52 11.06 4.48
N HIS A 127 8.17 10.44 3.35
CA HIS A 127 9.04 10.33 2.17
C HIS A 127 9.56 11.71 1.73
N ASN A 128 8.68 12.70 1.67
CA ASN A 128 9.01 14.08 1.29
C ASN A 128 9.94 14.80 2.29
N LEU A 129 10.06 14.30 3.52
CA LEU A 129 11.03 14.81 4.51
C LEU A 129 12.44 14.22 4.33
N LEU A 130 12.58 13.14 3.56
CA LEU A 130 13.86 12.45 3.36
C LEU A 130 14.53 12.97 2.09
N THR A 131 15.85 13.15 2.14
CA THR A 131 16.63 13.40 0.90
C THR A 131 16.83 12.09 0.14
N GLU A 132 17.01 12.15 -1.19
CA GLU A 132 17.24 10.94 -2.00
C GLU A 132 18.44 10.10 -1.51
N ASP A 133 19.53 10.76 -1.12
CA ASP A 133 20.71 10.09 -0.56
C ASP A 133 20.43 9.45 0.80
N TYR A 134 19.52 10.04 1.58
CA TYR A 134 19.05 9.48 2.85
C TYR A 134 18.18 8.23 2.62
N VAL A 135 17.33 8.22 1.60
CA VAL A 135 16.54 7.04 1.23
C VAL A 135 17.45 5.89 0.79
N LYS A 136 18.43 6.16 -0.08
CA LYS A 136 19.39 5.16 -0.58
C LYS A 136 20.26 4.56 0.54
N SER A 137 20.77 5.40 1.43
CA SER A 137 21.65 4.97 2.53
C SER A 137 20.93 4.24 3.66
N ASN A 138 19.62 4.48 3.84
CA ASN A 138 18.83 3.83 4.87
C ASN A 138 18.07 2.58 4.38
N LYS A 139 17.91 2.39 3.07
CA LYS A 139 17.42 1.12 2.51
C LYS A 139 18.26 -0.07 2.97
N SER A 140 19.59 0.10 3.09
CA SER A 140 20.49 -0.96 3.59
C SER A 140 20.42 -1.16 5.11
N LYS A 141 20.02 -0.12 5.87
CA LYS A 141 19.87 -0.17 7.34
C LYS A 141 18.48 -0.56 7.80
N ASN A 142 17.49 -0.55 6.89
CA ASN A 142 16.08 -0.80 7.14
C ASN A 142 15.46 0.09 8.24
N ILE A 143 16.04 1.27 8.51
CA ILE A 143 15.57 2.20 9.56
C ILE A 143 15.59 3.62 9.00
N ILE A 144 14.49 4.35 9.19
CA ILE A 144 14.34 5.78 8.90
C ILE A 144 14.29 6.51 10.23
N SER A 145 15.14 7.52 10.40
CA SER A 145 15.17 8.37 11.59
C SER A 145 14.74 9.81 11.25
N ILE A 146 13.70 10.29 11.93
CA ILE A 146 13.11 11.60 11.67
C ILE A 146 13.25 12.46 12.92
N SER A 147 13.77 13.69 12.77
CA SER A 147 13.82 14.63 13.88
C SER A 147 12.45 15.28 14.12
N ILE A 148 11.97 15.24 15.36
CA ILE A 148 10.71 15.87 15.81
C ILE A 148 10.72 17.37 15.54
N THR A 149 11.89 18.02 15.58
CA THR A 149 12.02 19.46 15.29
C THR A 149 11.61 19.83 13.86
N LYS A 150 11.70 18.88 12.92
CA LYS A 150 11.26 19.05 11.53
C LYS A 150 9.76 18.80 11.33
N LEU A 151 9.06 18.36 12.37
CA LEU A 151 7.67 17.92 12.27
C LEU A 151 6.64 19.01 12.61
N GLY A 152 7.06 20.26 12.82
CA GLY A 152 6.17 21.34 13.24
C GLY A 152 4.88 21.47 12.42
N GLN A 153 4.97 21.31 11.09
CA GLN A 153 3.82 21.40 10.19
C GLN A 153 2.83 20.22 10.29
N TYR A 154 3.23 19.11 10.93
CA TYR A 154 2.40 17.92 11.13
C TYR A 154 1.84 17.81 12.55
N LEU A 155 2.02 18.86 13.36
CA LEU A 155 1.46 18.95 14.69
C LEU A 155 -0.07 19.05 14.59
N ILE A 156 -0.77 18.15 15.28
CA ILE A 156 -2.23 18.19 15.42
C ILE A 156 -2.55 18.96 16.70
N GLU A 157 -3.03 20.19 16.52
CA GLU A 157 -3.45 21.08 17.58
C GLU A 157 -4.96 20.94 17.89
N GLY A 158 -5.41 21.59 18.96
CA GLY A 158 -6.80 21.57 19.39
C GLY A 158 -7.09 20.62 20.56
N THR A 159 -8.36 20.61 20.94
CA THR A 159 -8.99 19.72 21.91
C THR A 159 -8.94 18.26 21.46
N HIS A 160 -9.31 17.34 22.35
CA HIS A 160 -9.37 15.92 22.02
C HIS A 160 -10.24 15.65 20.77
N ASP A 161 -11.43 16.23 20.72
CA ASP A 161 -12.38 16.02 19.63
C ASP A 161 -11.92 16.66 18.31
N GLU A 162 -11.27 17.83 18.37
CA GLU A 162 -10.68 18.47 17.20
C GLU A 162 -9.51 17.65 16.63
N ARG A 163 -8.64 17.11 17.50
CA ARG A 163 -7.55 16.23 17.09
C ARG A 163 -8.09 14.98 16.41
N ARG A 164 -9.07 14.32 17.04
CA ARG A 164 -9.76 13.15 16.52
C ARG A 164 -10.37 13.43 15.14
N ALA A 165 -11.17 14.50 15.01
CA ALA A 165 -11.79 14.88 13.75
C ALA A 165 -10.74 15.16 12.65
N SER A 166 -9.62 15.79 12.99
CA SER A 166 -8.52 16.04 12.05
C SER A 166 -7.86 14.74 11.59
N ILE A 167 -7.62 13.79 12.50
CA ILE A 167 -7.04 12.48 12.19
C ILE A 167 -8.00 11.69 11.30
N PHE A 168 -9.28 11.62 11.68
CA PHE A 168 -10.31 10.93 10.91
C PHE A 168 -10.39 11.47 9.48
N LYS A 169 -10.48 12.80 9.33
CA LYS A 169 -10.55 13.46 8.02
C LYS A 169 -9.34 13.12 7.16
N LYS A 170 -8.13 13.18 7.72
CA LYS A 170 -6.89 12.94 6.98
C LYS A 170 -6.73 11.46 6.58
N ILE A 171 -7.02 10.52 7.47
CA ILE A 171 -7.03 9.08 7.14
C ILE A 171 -8.04 8.80 6.04
N THR A 172 -9.26 9.30 6.19
CA THR A 172 -10.35 9.05 5.24
C THR A 172 -10.01 9.59 3.86
N ALA A 173 -9.57 10.85 3.77
CA ALA A 173 -9.17 11.45 2.50
C ALA A 173 -8.02 10.70 1.81
N GLN A 174 -7.03 10.23 2.57
CA GLN A 174 -5.92 9.46 2.01
C GLN A 174 -6.39 8.10 1.48
N LEU A 175 -7.22 7.39 2.24
CA LEU A 175 -7.76 6.09 1.83
C LEU A 175 -8.72 6.24 0.64
N ASP A 176 -9.52 7.31 0.59
CA ASP A 176 -10.39 7.64 -0.56
C ASP A 176 -9.57 7.93 -1.82
N ALA A 177 -8.55 8.78 -1.72
CA ALA A 177 -7.68 9.07 -2.86
C ALA A 177 -6.96 7.81 -3.36
N TYR A 178 -6.60 6.90 -2.45
CA TYR A 178 -6.01 5.62 -2.82
C TYR A 178 -7.02 4.70 -3.52
N ASP A 179 -8.27 4.64 -3.04
CA ASP A 179 -9.38 3.93 -3.68
C ASP A 179 -9.62 4.45 -5.10
N GLU A 180 -9.73 5.77 -5.26
CA GLU A 180 -9.93 6.41 -6.56
C GLU A 180 -8.77 6.16 -7.51
N ASN A 181 -7.52 6.27 -7.05
CA ASN A 181 -6.35 6.03 -7.90
C ASN A 181 -6.28 4.59 -8.39
N ILE A 182 -6.66 3.62 -7.55
CA ILE A 182 -6.73 2.23 -7.99
C ILE A 182 -7.89 2.04 -8.94
N LYS A 183 -9.08 2.56 -8.64
CA LYS A 183 -10.21 2.50 -9.57
C LYS A 183 -9.85 3.09 -10.93
N LEU A 184 -9.21 4.25 -10.96
CA LEU A 184 -8.70 4.89 -12.18
C LEU A 184 -7.61 4.05 -12.85
N ALA A 185 -6.73 3.39 -12.11
CA ALA A 185 -5.73 2.48 -12.69
C ALA A 185 -6.40 1.27 -13.33
N TYR A 186 -7.40 0.67 -12.67
CA TYR A 186 -8.23 -0.40 -13.22
C TYR A 186 -8.99 0.07 -14.47
N GLU A 187 -9.66 1.21 -14.40
CA GLU A 187 -10.39 1.79 -15.53
C GLU A 187 -9.46 2.13 -16.69
N LYS A 188 -8.29 2.73 -16.43
CA LYS A 188 -7.28 2.99 -17.47
C LYS A 188 -6.74 1.71 -18.07
N VAL A 189 -6.45 0.70 -17.26
CA VAL A 189 -6.05 -0.63 -17.79
C VAL A 189 -7.15 -1.14 -18.71
N MET A 190 -8.43 -1.06 -18.32
CA MET A 190 -9.57 -1.53 -19.12
C MET A 190 -9.87 -0.65 -20.37
N VAL A 191 -9.58 0.65 -20.32
CA VAL A 191 -9.76 1.60 -21.43
C VAL A 191 -8.62 1.53 -22.45
N LEU A 192 -7.42 1.10 -22.02
CA LEU A 192 -6.27 0.81 -22.89
C LEU A 192 -6.42 -0.50 -23.67
N ASP A 193 -7.65 -0.98 -23.86
CA ASP A 193 -7.95 -2.02 -24.83
C ASP A 193 -7.35 -1.62 -26.19
N PRO A 194 -6.36 -2.37 -26.70
CA PRO A 194 -5.71 -2.09 -27.97
C PRO A 194 -6.70 -2.00 -29.13
N ASP A 195 -7.89 -2.60 -29.00
CA ASP A 195 -8.93 -2.57 -30.01
C ASP A 195 -9.74 -1.24 -29.96
N ASN A 196 -9.70 -0.49 -28.85
CA ASN A 196 -10.36 0.81 -28.68
C ASN A 196 -9.41 2.03 -28.78
N TYR A 197 -8.10 1.79 -28.85
CA TYR A 197 -7.10 2.85 -28.92
C TYR A 197 -6.15 2.59 -30.10
N PRO A 198 -6.43 3.13 -31.30
CA PRO A 198 -5.66 2.83 -32.50
C PRO A 198 -4.22 3.34 -32.35
N ILE A 199 -3.32 2.41 -32.04
CA ILE A 199 -1.88 2.67 -31.87
C ILE A 199 -1.29 3.31 -33.14
N ASP A 200 -1.91 3.04 -34.28
CA ASP A 200 -1.59 3.49 -35.64
C ASP A 200 -1.47 5.02 -35.75
N GLU A 201 -2.36 5.77 -35.10
CA GLU A 201 -2.37 7.24 -35.15
C GLU A 201 -1.19 7.88 -34.41
N GLN A 202 -0.59 7.19 -33.44
CA GLN A 202 0.54 7.71 -32.66
C GLN A 202 1.89 7.59 -33.38
N PHE A 203 1.93 6.83 -34.47
CA PHE A 203 3.17 6.50 -35.19
C PHE A 203 3.16 6.99 -36.65
N GLU A 204 2.10 7.67 -37.10
CA GLU A 204 2.08 8.31 -38.42
C GLU A 204 3.23 9.33 -38.56
N GLY A 205 4.14 9.07 -39.50
CA GLY A 205 5.24 9.96 -39.86
C GLY A 205 6.54 9.79 -39.08
N CYS A 206 6.63 8.85 -38.13
CA CYS A 206 7.83 8.65 -37.29
C CYS A 206 8.81 7.57 -37.78
N PHE A 207 8.50 6.89 -38.89
CA PHE A 207 9.19 5.66 -39.29
C PHE A 207 9.56 5.65 -40.78
N VAL A 208 10.80 5.26 -41.09
CA VAL A 208 11.24 4.92 -42.46
C VAL A 208 10.77 3.49 -42.78
N GLU A 209 10.65 3.07 -44.04
CA GLU A 209 10.03 1.77 -44.42
C GLU A 209 10.56 0.53 -43.63
N ASP A 210 11.81 0.54 -43.15
CA ASP A 210 12.38 -0.54 -42.32
C ASP A 210 11.91 -0.54 -40.84
N ASP A 211 11.36 0.57 -40.35
CA ASP A 211 10.84 0.73 -38.98
C ASP A 211 9.40 0.23 -38.80
N TYR A 212 8.71 -0.11 -39.89
CA TYR A 212 7.33 -0.64 -39.84
C TYR A 212 7.25 -1.91 -38.98
N ASN A 213 8.31 -2.73 -39.02
CA ASN A 213 8.47 -3.90 -38.16
C ASN A 213 8.52 -3.53 -36.67
N ILE A 214 9.11 -2.39 -36.29
CA ILE A 214 9.22 -1.96 -34.88
C ILE A 214 7.85 -1.55 -34.37
N ALA A 215 7.11 -0.76 -35.16
CA ALA A 215 5.75 -0.33 -34.82
C ALA A 215 4.81 -1.54 -34.62
N GLU A 216 4.87 -2.52 -35.51
CA GLU A 216 4.04 -3.72 -35.42
C GLU A 216 4.44 -4.60 -34.23
N ASN A 217 5.74 -4.80 -33.98
CA ASN A 217 6.19 -5.51 -32.78
C ASN A 217 5.79 -4.77 -31.49
N TYR A 218 5.84 -3.44 -31.46
CA TYR A 218 5.39 -2.63 -30.32
C TYR A 218 3.89 -2.77 -30.06
N LYS A 219 3.06 -2.80 -31.13
CA LYS A 219 1.61 -3.09 -31.03
C LYS A 219 1.37 -4.47 -30.43
N ILE A 220 2.07 -5.49 -30.92
CA ILE A 220 1.97 -6.87 -30.42
C ILE A 220 2.34 -6.95 -28.93
N VAL A 221 3.44 -6.29 -28.52
CA VAL A 221 3.87 -6.22 -27.12
C VAL A 221 2.78 -5.57 -26.26
N LYS A 222 2.24 -4.41 -26.66
CA LYS A 222 1.18 -3.71 -25.92
C LYS A 222 -0.09 -4.55 -25.79
N LYS A 223 -0.53 -5.19 -26.88
CA LYS A 223 -1.72 -6.04 -26.87
C LYS A 223 -1.56 -7.25 -25.95
N LYS A 224 -0.41 -7.92 -26.02
CA LYS A 224 -0.10 -9.03 -25.10
C LYS A 224 0.00 -8.58 -23.64
N ALA A 225 0.62 -7.43 -23.38
CA ALA A 225 0.70 -6.86 -22.02
C ALA A 225 -0.70 -6.59 -21.43
N PHE A 226 -1.60 -6.02 -22.24
CA PHE A 226 -2.99 -5.77 -21.86
C PHE A 226 -3.73 -7.09 -21.58
N GLU A 227 -3.66 -8.09 -22.47
CA GLU A 227 -4.31 -9.39 -22.28
C GLU A 227 -3.82 -10.10 -21.00
N VAL A 228 -2.50 -10.10 -20.76
CA VAL A 228 -1.93 -10.64 -19.51
C VAL A 228 -2.48 -9.89 -18.30
N SER A 229 -2.51 -8.56 -18.36
CA SER A 229 -3.02 -7.74 -17.26
C SER A 229 -4.49 -8.04 -16.96
N LYS A 230 -5.33 -8.11 -18.00
CA LYS A 230 -6.75 -8.47 -17.92
C LYS A 230 -6.94 -9.86 -17.32
N ASN A 231 -6.15 -10.85 -17.72
CA ASN A 231 -6.24 -12.20 -17.19
C ASN A 231 -5.79 -12.27 -15.72
N VAL A 232 -4.72 -11.57 -15.33
CA VAL A 232 -4.30 -11.45 -13.93
C VAL A 232 -5.37 -10.78 -13.07
N LEU A 233 -6.02 -9.72 -13.56
CA LEU A 233 -7.10 -9.04 -12.86
C LEU A 233 -8.34 -9.92 -12.70
N ASN A 234 -8.73 -10.67 -13.73
CA ASN A 234 -9.84 -11.62 -13.62
C ASN A 234 -9.54 -12.74 -12.62
N LEU A 235 -8.31 -13.25 -12.60
CA LEU A 235 -7.90 -14.27 -11.62
C LEU A 235 -7.95 -13.71 -10.20
N SER A 236 -7.41 -12.51 -9.99
CA SER A 236 -7.41 -11.89 -8.65
C SER A 236 -8.84 -11.62 -8.16
N PHE A 237 -9.76 -11.22 -9.05
CA PHE A 237 -11.18 -11.07 -8.75
C PHE A 237 -11.83 -12.40 -8.31
N ASN A 238 -11.61 -13.48 -9.07
CA ASN A 238 -12.17 -14.80 -8.76
C ASN A 238 -11.62 -15.35 -7.44
N LEU A 239 -10.31 -15.23 -7.20
CA LEU A 239 -9.70 -15.64 -5.93
C LEU A 239 -10.25 -14.84 -4.75
N ARG A 240 -10.45 -13.53 -4.94
CA ARG A 240 -11.04 -12.67 -3.91
C ARG A 240 -12.47 -13.10 -3.60
N PHE A 241 -13.29 -13.32 -4.63
CA PHE A 241 -14.67 -13.76 -4.45
C PHE A 241 -14.73 -15.03 -3.59
N LEU A 242 -13.86 -16.02 -3.87
CA LEU A 242 -13.74 -17.25 -3.07
C LEU A 242 -13.38 -17.00 -1.61
N ILE A 243 -12.50 -16.03 -1.33
CA ILE A 243 -12.08 -15.68 0.04
C ILE A 243 -13.22 -14.98 0.81
N THR A 244 -14.01 -14.15 0.12
CA THR A 244 -15.00 -13.29 0.76
C THR A 244 -16.43 -13.82 0.76
N GLU A 245 -16.74 -14.82 -0.08
CA GLU A 245 -18.06 -15.42 -0.18
C GLU A 245 -18.45 -16.13 1.13
N ARG A 246 -19.61 -15.76 1.67
CA ARG A 246 -20.14 -16.26 2.94
C ARG A 246 -21.34 -17.19 2.73
N ASP A 247 -21.98 -17.16 1.56
CA ASP A 247 -23.02 -18.11 1.20
C ASP A 247 -22.37 -19.39 0.66
N PRO A 248 -22.46 -20.51 1.39
CA PRO A 248 -21.88 -21.77 0.94
C PRO A 248 -22.46 -22.21 -0.41
N ARG A 249 -23.70 -21.88 -0.76
CA ARG A 249 -24.30 -22.27 -2.05
C ARG A 249 -23.63 -21.60 -3.24
N THR A 250 -23.27 -20.32 -3.09
CA THR A 250 -22.50 -19.59 -4.11
C THR A 250 -21.06 -20.06 -4.14
N PHE A 251 -20.48 -20.41 -2.98
CA PHE A 251 -19.16 -21.05 -2.94
C PHE A 251 -19.16 -22.41 -3.69
N TYR A 252 -20.22 -23.21 -3.52
CA TYR A 252 -20.40 -24.50 -4.19
C TYR A 252 -20.53 -24.40 -5.72
N THR A 253 -20.75 -23.22 -6.32
CA THR A 253 -20.67 -23.08 -7.79
C THR A 253 -19.23 -23.06 -8.31
N PHE A 254 -18.24 -22.92 -7.43
CA PHE A 254 -16.81 -22.89 -7.78
C PHE A 254 -16.04 -24.14 -7.36
N ILE A 255 -16.70 -25.09 -6.72
CA ILE A 255 -16.13 -26.38 -6.35
C ILE A 255 -16.96 -27.49 -7.01
N ASP A 256 -16.31 -28.56 -7.45
CA ASP A 256 -16.98 -29.72 -8.01
C ASP A 256 -17.70 -30.55 -6.93
N ASN A 257 -18.40 -31.61 -7.36
CA ASN A 257 -19.14 -32.49 -6.46
C ASN A 257 -18.26 -33.24 -5.45
N GLU A 258 -16.94 -33.24 -5.62
CA GLU A 258 -15.96 -33.86 -4.73
C GLU A 258 -15.37 -32.84 -3.73
N GLY A 259 -15.80 -31.58 -3.80
CA GLY A 259 -15.28 -30.49 -2.97
C GLY A 259 -13.93 -29.96 -3.43
N ASN A 260 -13.44 -30.37 -4.61
CA ASN A 260 -12.27 -29.77 -5.21
C ASN A 260 -12.68 -28.47 -5.92
N PRO A 261 -11.80 -27.45 -6.01
CA PRO A 261 -12.07 -26.30 -6.87
C PRO A 261 -12.39 -26.82 -8.28
N ASN A 262 -13.50 -26.35 -8.87
CA ASN A 262 -13.93 -26.74 -10.22
C ASN A 262 -12.74 -26.53 -11.16
N SER A 263 -12.06 -27.63 -11.47
CA SER A 263 -10.69 -27.65 -11.99
C SER A 263 -10.61 -27.07 -13.41
N GLU A 264 -11.72 -27.11 -14.14
CA GLU A 264 -11.87 -26.44 -15.43
C GLU A 264 -11.88 -24.91 -15.34
N THR A 265 -12.03 -24.29 -14.15
CA THR A 265 -12.21 -22.84 -14.02
C THR A 265 -11.09 -22.12 -13.27
N LEU A 266 -10.39 -22.77 -12.34
CA LEU A 266 -9.28 -22.15 -11.58
C LEU A 266 -7.92 -22.70 -11.99
N GLN A 267 -7.81 -24.02 -12.19
CA GLN A 267 -6.56 -24.63 -12.66
C GLN A 267 -6.29 -24.24 -14.12
N SER A 268 -7.30 -24.33 -15.00
CA SER A 268 -7.20 -23.84 -16.38
C SER A 268 -6.85 -22.35 -16.46
N PHE A 269 -7.30 -21.54 -15.49
CA PHE A 269 -7.08 -20.09 -15.45
C PHE A 269 -5.68 -19.76 -14.95
N GLY A 270 -5.19 -20.48 -13.93
CA GLY A 270 -3.81 -20.39 -13.47
C GLY A 270 -2.83 -20.86 -14.55
N GLU A 271 -3.13 -21.97 -15.24
CA GLU A 271 -2.35 -22.47 -16.38
C GLU A 271 -2.37 -21.48 -17.55
N LYS A 272 -3.52 -20.87 -17.85
CA LYS A 272 -3.67 -19.84 -18.88
C LYS A 272 -2.87 -18.58 -18.54
N VAL A 273 -2.98 -18.04 -17.31
CA VAL A 273 -2.18 -16.88 -16.88
C VAL A 273 -0.68 -17.20 -16.95
N ALA A 274 -0.26 -18.38 -16.51
CA ALA A 274 1.14 -18.79 -16.59
C ALA A 274 1.62 -18.94 -18.04
N SER A 275 0.77 -19.44 -18.94
CA SER A 275 1.03 -19.53 -20.37
C SER A 275 1.16 -18.14 -21.00
N ASP A 276 0.19 -17.25 -20.77
CA ASP A 276 0.15 -15.90 -21.32
C ASP A 276 1.36 -15.08 -20.82
N MET A 277 1.74 -15.23 -19.54
CA MET A 277 2.94 -14.60 -19.00
C MET A 277 4.23 -15.09 -19.66
N LYS A 278 4.35 -16.41 -19.92
CA LYS A 278 5.51 -16.97 -20.63
C LYS A 278 5.60 -16.43 -22.06
N GLU A 279 4.47 -16.39 -22.76
CA GLU A 279 4.39 -15.87 -24.11
C GLU A 279 4.73 -14.37 -24.16
N PHE A 280 4.26 -13.60 -23.18
CA PHE A 280 4.60 -12.19 -23.06
C PHE A 280 6.08 -11.95 -22.80
N ILE A 281 6.72 -12.72 -21.90
CA ILE A 281 8.16 -12.65 -21.66
C ILE A 281 8.94 -12.94 -22.95
N HIS A 282 8.52 -13.95 -23.71
CA HIS A 282 9.16 -14.29 -24.98
C HIS A 282 9.07 -13.13 -25.99
N VAL A 283 7.89 -12.50 -26.12
CA VAL A 283 7.72 -11.34 -27.00
C VAL A 283 8.54 -10.13 -26.55
N LEU A 284 8.66 -9.90 -25.24
CA LEU A 284 9.54 -8.85 -24.71
C LEU A 284 11.02 -9.11 -25.03
N GLN A 285 11.46 -10.36 -24.96
CA GLN A 285 12.83 -10.75 -25.32
C GLN A 285 13.09 -10.52 -26.81
N GLU A 286 12.19 -10.96 -27.69
CA GLU A 286 12.30 -10.73 -29.13
C GLU A 286 12.32 -9.24 -29.47
N PHE A 287 11.46 -8.44 -28.83
CA PHE A 287 11.46 -6.99 -29.01
C PHE A 287 12.77 -6.36 -28.53
N SER A 288 13.28 -6.75 -27.37
CA SER A 288 14.56 -6.26 -26.83
C SER A 288 15.73 -6.59 -27.76
N ASP A 289 15.78 -7.81 -28.30
CA ASP A 289 16.85 -8.25 -29.19
C ASP A 289 16.78 -7.57 -30.57
N LYS A 290 15.58 -7.28 -31.08
CA LYS A 290 15.40 -6.47 -32.29
C LYS A 290 15.81 -5.02 -32.06
N ALA A 291 15.39 -4.41 -30.94
CA ALA A 291 15.75 -3.03 -30.61
C ALA A 291 17.26 -2.83 -30.45
N LYS A 292 17.98 -3.78 -29.83
CA LYS A 292 19.44 -3.75 -29.70
C LYS A 292 20.19 -3.86 -31.03
N LYS A 293 19.59 -4.47 -32.06
CA LYS A 293 20.22 -4.57 -33.40
C LYS A 293 20.12 -3.26 -34.19
N LEU A 294 19.28 -2.34 -33.74
CA LEU A 294 19.02 -1.06 -34.37
C LEU A 294 19.73 0.11 -33.65
N SER A 295 20.25 -0.12 -32.45
CA SER A 295 21.08 0.81 -31.66
C SER A 295 22.58 0.62 -31.90
#